data_AF-A0A383VN03-F1
#
_entry.id   AF-A0A383VN03-F1
#
_cell.length_a   1.000
_cell.length_b   1.000
_cell.length_c   1.000
_cell.angle_alpha   90.00
_cell.angle_beta   90.00
_cell.angle_gamma   90.00
#
_symmetry.space_group_name_H-M   'P 1'
#
loop_
_entity.id
_entity.type
_entity.pdbx_description
1 polymer ?
#
loop_
_entity_poly.entity_id
_entity_poly.type
_entity_poly.pdbx_seq_one_letter_code
_entity_poly.pdbx_strand_id
1 'polypeptide(L)'
;MDNDDLVSCPICSLFCSQSEIEVHVALHFEDEPPAAAAAQRSQQQLQQQHAAVHIDDDEEDDEGGYLDGADEQKVYCSAGCGALLALHELDSHEEAHRLQEMEQRQFELQQQDVDQEHQQLQMKFGFSDKRPGKCFRCGQAGHWSVECPSNPERQQPRPQERLPIVPGQLATLQQPDGHAELHRVDVIPLLQACFEAQPKPHSVVLLSGPVGFQSGAGQADSGWGCGFRNIQMQASHQLLRGNADVRAALFGGCGFVPDVASLQAWLEAAWAAGFDPGGAAMFGGSVQCSRKWVGTTEAAALLRYFGCRAQLVEFLGHSW
;
A
#
# COMPACT_ATOMS: atom_id res chain seq x y z
N MET A 1 50.33 -5.70 -10.92
CA MET A 1 49.47 -5.23 -12.03
C MET A 1 48.19 -5.98 -11.83
N ASP A 2 47.40 -5.51 -10.88
CA ASP A 2 46.19 -6.18 -10.43
C ASP A 2 45.10 -5.90 -11.46
N ASN A 3 44.60 -6.98 -12.03
CA ASN A 3 43.49 -6.98 -12.97
C ASN A 3 42.23 -6.97 -12.11
N ASP A 4 41.64 -5.79 -11.87
CA ASP A 4 40.37 -5.67 -11.15
C ASP A 4 39.30 -6.40 -11.96
N ASP A 5 38.90 -7.57 -11.48
CA ASP A 5 37.80 -8.35 -12.05
C ASP A 5 36.49 -7.58 -11.80
N LEU A 6 36.01 -6.91 -12.86
CA LEU A 6 34.75 -6.18 -12.86
C LEU A 6 33.57 -7.16 -12.92
N VAL A 7 32.61 -6.99 -12.03
CA VAL A 7 31.39 -7.78 -11.91
C VAL A 7 30.19 -6.94 -12.33
N SER A 8 29.25 -7.55 -13.04
CA SER A 8 28.00 -6.89 -13.44
C SER A 8 27.02 -6.87 -12.27
N CYS A 9 26.42 -5.71 -12.02
CA CYS A 9 25.29 -5.60 -11.10
C CYS A 9 24.09 -6.40 -11.63
N PRO A 10 23.41 -7.21 -10.79
CA PRO A 10 22.24 -7.98 -11.21
C PRO A 10 20.95 -7.14 -11.33
N ILE A 11 20.99 -5.87 -10.92
CA ILE A 11 19.81 -4.98 -10.85
C ILE A 11 19.90 -3.87 -11.90
N CYS A 12 21.10 -3.41 -12.26
CA CYS A 12 21.31 -2.45 -13.34
C CYS A 12 22.50 -2.83 -14.23
N SER A 13 22.63 -2.21 -15.39
CA SER A 13 23.67 -2.56 -16.38
C SER A 13 25.09 -2.07 -16.05
N LEU A 14 25.37 -1.73 -14.79
CA LEU A 14 26.65 -1.15 -14.35
C LEU A 14 27.62 -2.26 -13.94
N PHE A 15 28.91 -2.06 -14.26
CA PHE A 15 30.00 -2.97 -13.88
C PHE A 15 30.88 -2.28 -12.85
N CYS A 16 31.15 -2.92 -11.72
CA CYS A 16 32.02 -2.40 -10.66
C CYS A 16 32.93 -3.49 -10.10
N SER A 17 33.92 -3.10 -9.29
CA SER A 17 34.85 -4.07 -8.69
C SER A 17 34.14 -5.02 -7.73
N GLN A 18 34.70 -6.22 -7.54
CA GLN A 18 34.19 -7.22 -6.60
C GLN A 18 34.02 -6.66 -5.17
N SER A 19 34.85 -5.70 -4.74
CA SER A 19 34.75 -5.07 -3.41
C SER A 19 33.64 -4.04 -3.29
N GLU A 20 33.13 -3.53 -4.41
CA GLU A 20 32.12 -2.45 -4.43
C GLU A 20 30.72 -2.95 -4.79
N ILE A 21 30.61 -4.17 -5.33
CA ILE A 21 29.34 -4.73 -5.80
C ILE A 21 28.29 -4.86 -4.69
N GLU A 22 28.68 -5.23 -3.47
CA GLU A 22 27.74 -5.37 -2.35
C GLU A 22 27.16 -4.02 -1.92
N VAL A 23 27.99 -2.97 -1.88
CA VAL A 23 27.57 -1.61 -1.56
C VAL A 23 26.68 -1.04 -2.67
N HIS A 24 27.07 -1.25 -3.94
CA HIS A 24 26.28 -0.82 -5.08
C HIS A 24 24.91 -1.52 -5.14
N VAL A 25 24.86 -2.83 -4.86
CA VAL A 25 23.61 -3.59 -4.79
C VAL A 25 22.75 -3.11 -3.63
N ALA A 26 23.33 -2.81 -2.47
CA ALA A 26 22.61 -2.26 -1.32
C ALA A 26 21.92 -0.91 -1.63
N LEU A 27 22.56 -0.06 -2.44
CA LEU A 27 21.98 1.23 -2.87
C LEU A 27 20.73 1.09 -3.76
N HIS A 28 20.49 -0.05 -4.40
CA HIS A 28 19.22 -0.30 -5.10
C HIS A 28 18.06 -0.61 -4.14
N PHE A 29 18.36 -0.94 -2.89
CA PHE A 29 17.39 -1.31 -1.86
C PHE A 29 17.27 -0.30 -0.72
N GLU A 30 18.13 0.71 -0.67
CA GLU A 30 17.88 1.90 0.14
C GLU A 30 16.76 2.67 -0.55
N ASP A 31 15.53 2.50 -0.03
CA ASP A 31 14.40 3.36 -0.36
C ASP A 31 14.88 4.82 -0.34
N GLU A 32 14.62 5.54 -1.43
CA GLU A 32 14.69 7.00 -1.46
C GLU A 32 14.19 7.53 -0.11
N PRO A 33 15.00 8.33 0.60
CA PRO A 33 14.61 8.79 1.92
C PRO A 33 13.22 9.43 1.79
N PRO A 34 12.30 9.21 2.76
CA PRO A 34 10.94 9.71 2.65
C PRO A 34 10.99 11.17 2.22
N ALA A 35 10.11 11.59 1.30
CA ALA A 35 10.20 12.90 0.65
C ALA A 35 10.51 14.09 1.60
N ALA A 36 10.12 13.98 2.88
CA ALA A 36 10.51 14.88 3.97
C ALA A 36 12.04 14.96 4.25
N ALA A 37 12.77 13.86 4.24
CA ALA A 37 14.22 13.79 4.43
C ALA A 37 15.00 14.21 3.16
N ALA A 38 14.48 13.94 1.96
CA ALA A 38 15.00 14.54 0.73
C ALA A 38 14.82 16.07 0.74
N ALA A 39 13.62 16.56 1.09
CA ALA A 39 13.34 17.98 1.25
C ALA A 39 14.18 18.66 2.34
N GLN A 40 14.46 17.97 3.45
CA GLN A 40 15.35 18.46 4.50
C GLN A 40 16.82 18.52 4.06
N ARG A 41 17.31 17.55 3.26
CA ARG A 41 18.65 17.61 2.68
C ARG A 41 18.76 18.72 1.64
N SER A 42 17.74 18.91 0.80
CA SER A 42 17.67 20.04 -0.15
C SER A 42 17.67 21.39 0.58
N GLN A 43 16.90 21.51 1.67
CA GLN A 43 16.91 22.71 2.52
C GLN A 43 18.25 22.92 3.24
N GLN A 44 18.91 21.85 3.70
CA GLN A 44 20.25 21.94 4.30
C GLN A 44 21.33 22.29 3.28
N GLN A 45 21.27 21.78 2.05
CA GLN A 45 22.17 22.16 0.96
C GLN A 45 21.98 23.62 0.54
N LEU A 46 20.72 24.09 0.44
CA LEU A 46 20.41 25.51 0.21
C LEU A 46 20.90 26.41 1.35
N GLN A 47 20.77 25.97 2.62
CA GLN A 47 21.30 26.72 3.77
C GLN A 47 22.84 26.73 3.84
N GLN A 48 23.51 25.64 3.43
CA GLN A 48 24.97 25.58 3.36
C GLN A 48 25.53 26.42 2.20
N GLN A 49 24.81 26.52 1.08
CA GLN A 49 25.14 27.44 -0.02
C GLN A 49 24.95 28.90 0.39
N HIS A 50 23.99 29.21 1.27
CA HIS A 50 23.82 30.56 1.84
C HIS A 50 24.85 30.90 2.93
N ALA A 51 25.52 29.91 3.53
CA ALA A 51 26.56 30.12 4.55
C ALA A 51 27.98 30.24 3.98
N ALA A 52 28.21 29.86 2.72
CA ALA A 52 29.52 29.87 2.07
C ALA A 52 29.93 31.23 1.47
N VAL A 53 29.11 32.28 1.61
CA VAL A 53 29.49 33.66 1.30
C VAL A 53 29.89 34.37 2.60
N HIS A 54 30.92 33.84 3.26
CA HIS A 54 31.73 34.62 4.18
C HIS A 54 33.08 34.79 3.49
N ILE A 55 33.21 35.92 2.79
CA ILE A 55 34.51 36.37 2.31
C ILE A 55 35.15 37.05 3.52
N ASP A 56 36.19 36.41 4.05
CA ASP A 56 37.18 37.05 4.91
C ASP A 56 37.93 38.05 4.03
N ASP A 57 37.70 39.35 4.23
CA ASP A 57 38.58 40.38 3.70
C ASP A 57 39.51 40.81 4.82
N ASP A 58 40.67 40.15 4.86
CA ASP A 58 41.89 40.63 5.50
C ASP A 58 42.34 41.95 4.85
N GLU A 59 42.70 42.91 5.70
CA GLU A 59 43.35 44.17 5.32
C GLU A 59 44.75 43.90 4.74
N GLU A 60 44.96 44.12 3.43
CA GLU A 60 46.30 44.38 2.89
C GLU A 60 46.30 45.55 1.89
N ASP A 61 47.06 46.58 2.28
CA ASP A 61 47.45 47.74 1.48
C ASP A 61 48.31 47.31 0.27
N ASP A 62 48.01 47.77 -0.95
CA ASP A 62 49.07 48.08 -1.93
C ASP A 62 48.64 49.14 -2.97
N GLU A 63 49.56 50.08 -3.20
CA GLU A 63 49.43 51.25 -4.06
C GLU A 63 49.62 50.89 -5.55
N GLY A 64 48.79 51.41 -6.45
CA GLY A 64 49.12 51.37 -7.88
C GLY A 64 48.01 51.80 -8.82
N GLY A 65 48.03 53.07 -9.25
CA GLY A 65 46.97 53.66 -10.06
C GLY A 65 46.93 53.24 -11.54
N TYR A 66 45.70 53.16 -12.06
CA TYR A 66 45.31 53.63 -13.39
C TYR A 66 43.81 53.95 -13.36
N LEU A 67 43.43 55.19 -13.65
CA LEU A 67 42.04 55.65 -13.67
C LEU A 67 41.38 55.24 -14.99
N ASP A 68 40.43 54.31 -14.93
CA ASP A 68 39.26 54.28 -15.83
C ASP A 68 38.01 54.02 -14.97
N GLY A 69 37.47 55.12 -14.44
CA GLY A 69 36.35 55.10 -13.50
C GLY A 69 35.02 54.93 -14.20
N ALA A 70 34.61 53.68 -14.39
CA ALA A 70 33.19 53.34 -14.37
C ALA A 70 32.88 52.90 -12.93
N ASP A 71 32.33 53.83 -12.14
CA ASP A 71 31.78 53.55 -10.82
C ASP A 71 30.66 52.51 -11.01
N GLU A 72 30.97 51.22 -10.79
CA GLU A 72 30.02 50.14 -10.97
C GLU A 72 28.91 50.31 -9.95
N GLN A 73 27.80 50.88 -10.39
CA GLN A 73 26.69 51.23 -9.52
C GLN A 73 26.09 49.95 -8.93
N LYS A 74 26.38 49.69 -7.65
CA LYS A 74 25.85 48.53 -6.92
C LYS A 74 24.54 48.88 -6.24
N VAL A 75 23.59 47.95 -6.28
CA VAL A 75 22.24 48.11 -5.75
C VAL A 75 21.83 46.87 -4.97
N TYR A 76 21.03 47.05 -3.92
CA TYR A 76 20.49 45.93 -3.15
C TYR A 76 19.33 45.29 -3.90
N CYS A 77 19.24 43.96 -3.81
CA CYS A 77 18.11 43.22 -4.36
C CYS A 77 16.77 43.71 -3.77
N SER A 78 15.81 44.00 -4.65
CA SER A 78 14.48 44.48 -4.27
C SER A 78 13.60 43.41 -3.62
N ALA A 79 13.90 42.12 -3.84
CA ALA A 79 13.21 41.00 -3.22
C ALA A 79 13.56 40.80 -1.73
N GLY A 80 14.50 41.59 -1.18
CA GLY A 80 14.81 41.60 0.24
C GLY A 80 15.72 40.44 0.70
N CYS A 81 16.42 39.77 -0.22
CA CYS A 81 17.38 38.71 0.10
C CYS A 81 18.69 39.22 0.73
N GLY A 82 18.91 40.54 0.73
CA GLY A 82 20.09 41.19 1.32
C GLY A 82 21.32 41.26 0.42
N ALA A 83 21.28 40.70 -0.79
CA ALA A 83 22.41 40.74 -1.73
C ALA A 83 22.65 42.15 -2.29
N LEU A 84 23.93 42.54 -2.39
CA LEU A 84 24.40 43.77 -3.04
C LEU A 84 25.06 43.41 -4.38
N LEU A 85 24.45 43.82 -5.49
CA LEU A 85 24.79 43.35 -6.83
C LEU A 85 25.15 44.53 -7.74
N ALA A 86 25.99 44.30 -8.75
CA ALA A 86 26.18 45.28 -9.82
C ALA A 86 24.86 45.46 -10.60
N LEU A 87 24.57 46.67 -11.07
CA LEU A 87 23.29 46.98 -11.72
C LEU A 87 22.96 46.05 -12.91
N HIS A 88 23.97 45.55 -13.61
CA HIS A 88 23.80 44.63 -14.75
C HIS A 88 23.47 43.17 -14.35
N GLU A 89 23.72 42.78 -13.10
CA GLU A 89 23.43 41.44 -12.56
C GLU A 89 22.10 41.41 -11.78
N LEU A 90 21.51 42.57 -11.49
CA LEU A 90 20.27 42.66 -10.72
C LEU A 90 19.11 41.92 -11.43
N ASP A 91 18.99 42.10 -12.75
CA ASP A 91 17.90 41.50 -13.53
C ASP A 91 17.93 39.96 -13.51
N SER A 92 19.12 39.37 -13.69
CA SER A 92 19.29 37.91 -13.66
C SER A 92 19.10 37.33 -12.26
N HIS A 93 19.52 38.05 -11.22
CA HIS A 93 19.30 37.66 -9.83
C HIS A 93 17.81 37.73 -9.43
N GLU A 94 17.11 38.81 -9.80
CA GLU A 94 15.66 38.90 -9.58
C GLU A 94 14.89 37.84 -10.37
N GLU A 95 15.33 37.51 -11.58
CA GLU A 95 14.77 36.40 -12.36
C GLU A 95 14.97 35.05 -11.66
N ALA A 96 16.14 34.81 -11.04
CA ALA A 96 16.38 33.60 -10.25
C ALA A 96 15.39 33.45 -9.08
N HIS A 97 15.08 34.54 -8.36
CA HIS A 97 14.03 34.51 -7.32
C HIS A 97 12.65 34.17 -7.89
N ARG A 98 12.28 34.79 -9.02
CA ARG A 98 10.99 34.50 -9.69
C ARG A 98 10.90 33.05 -10.12
N LEU A 99 11.99 32.48 -10.67
CA LEU A 99 12.06 31.07 -11.05
C LEU A 99 11.90 30.17 -9.83
N GLN A 100 12.62 30.45 -8.74
CA GLN A 100 12.52 29.69 -7.49
C GLN A 100 11.10 29.69 -6.89
N GLU A 101 10.43 30.84 -6.86
CA GLU A 101 9.04 30.94 -6.40
C GLU A 101 8.04 30.20 -7.32
N MET A 102 8.30 30.16 -8.62
CA MET A 102 7.49 29.40 -9.57
C MET A 102 7.70 27.90 -9.38
N GLU A 103 8.95 27.44 -9.23
CA GLU A 103 9.28 26.04 -8.95
C GLU A 103 8.68 25.57 -7.63
N GLN A 104 8.77 26.38 -6.56
CA GLN A 104 8.16 26.07 -5.28
C GLN A 104 6.64 25.92 -5.39
N ARG A 105 5.96 26.84 -6.10
CA ARG A 105 4.51 26.73 -6.35
C ARG A 105 4.16 25.50 -7.18
N GLN A 106 4.97 25.14 -8.18
CA GLN A 106 4.76 23.92 -8.96
C GLN A 106 4.90 22.67 -8.09
N PHE A 107 5.91 22.62 -7.22
CA PHE A 107 6.09 21.52 -6.27
C PHE A 107 4.92 21.40 -5.29
N GLU A 108 4.43 22.52 -4.76
CA GLU A 108 3.27 22.54 -3.86
C GLU A 108 1.99 22.04 -4.56
N LEU A 109 1.76 22.43 -5.82
CA LEU A 109 0.62 21.94 -6.60
C LEU A 109 0.74 20.44 -6.91
N GLN A 110 1.93 19.95 -7.25
CA GLN A 110 2.17 18.52 -7.46
C GLN A 110 1.94 17.73 -6.17
N GLN A 111 2.41 18.23 -5.02
CA GLN A 111 2.18 17.58 -3.73
C GLN A 111 0.70 17.52 -3.39
N GLN A 112 -0.07 18.58 -3.67
CA GLN A 112 -1.52 18.59 -3.48
C GLN A 112 -2.24 17.53 -4.33
N ASP A 113 -1.82 17.35 -5.59
CA ASP A 113 -2.40 16.34 -6.49
C ASP A 113 -2.09 14.92 -6.01
N VAL A 114 -0.83 14.66 -5.62
CA VAL A 114 -0.40 13.37 -5.03
C VAL A 114 -1.16 13.08 -3.74
N ASP A 115 -1.31 14.07 -2.85
CA ASP A 115 -2.06 13.90 -1.61
C ASP A 115 -3.55 13.61 -1.87
N GLN A 116 -4.13 14.27 -2.88
CA GLN A 116 -5.51 14.04 -3.29
C GLN A 116 -5.69 12.63 -3.88
N GLU A 117 -4.76 12.16 -4.71
CA GLU A 117 -4.77 10.80 -5.25
C GLU A 117 -4.62 9.76 -4.13
N HIS A 118 -3.67 9.96 -3.22
CA HIS A 118 -3.45 9.08 -2.08
C HIS A 118 -4.70 8.96 -1.20
N GLN A 119 -5.39 10.06 -0.91
CA GLN A 119 -6.67 10.03 -0.17
C GLN A 119 -7.75 9.24 -0.92
N GLN A 120 -7.84 9.39 -2.25
CA GLN A 120 -8.79 8.64 -3.07
C GLN A 120 -8.50 7.14 -3.04
N LEU A 121 -7.23 6.74 -3.15
CA LEU A 121 -6.80 5.35 -3.07
C LEU A 121 -7.12 4.75 -1.69
N GLN A 122 -6.84 5.47 -0.60
CA GLN A 122 -7.20 5.01 0.74
C GLN A 122 -8.70 4.77 0.91
N MET A 123 -9.54 5.65 0.37
CA MET A 123 -11.00 5.44 0.38
C MET A 123 -11.42 4.23 -0.47
N LYS A 124 -10.81 4.05 -1.65
CA LYS A 124 -11.12 2.96 -2.58
C LYS A 124 -10.80 1.59 -1.98
N PHE A 125 -9.65 1.46 -1.34
CA PHE A 125 -9.17 0.19 -0.79
C PHE A 125 -9.53 -0.03 0.68
N GLY A 126 -10.39 0.83 1.26
CA GLY A 126 -10.94 0.65 2.61
C GLY A 126 -9.99 1.01 3.76
N PHE A 127 -8.93 1.77 3.49
CA PHE A 127 -8.00 2.31 4.48
C PHE A 127 -8.50 3.61 5.14
N SER A 128 -9.63 4.14 4.68
CA SER A 128 -10.31 5.27 5.28
C SER A 128 -11.68 4.87 5.82
N ASP A 129 -12.00 5.30 7.04
CA ASP A 129 -13.34 5.13 7.63
C ASP A 129 -14.40 5.99 6.92
N LYS A 130 -13.98 6.95 6.08
CA LYS A 130 -14.88 7.83 5.34
C LYS A 130 -15.35 7.13 4.07
N ARG A 131 -16.65 6.91 3.96
CA ARG A 131 -17.25 6.48 2.70
C ARG A 131 -17.10 7.56 1.62
N PRO A 132 -16.59 7.22 0.42
CA PRO A 132 -16.58 8.14 -0.72
C PRO A 132 -18.00 8.41 -1.23
N GLY A 133 -18.28 9.69 -1.51
CA GLY A 133 -19.55 10.14 -2.10
C GLY A 133 -20.74 10.23 -1.14
N LYS A 134 -21.91 10.54 -1.70
CA LYS A 134 -23.17 10.75 -0.96
C LYS A 134 -23.87 9.43 -0.67
N CYS A 135 -24.48 9.29 0.51
CA CYS A 135 -25.37 8.17 0.86
C CYS A 135 -26.47 8.02 -0.18
N PHE A 136 -26.63 6.82 -0.76
CA PHE A 136 -27.68 6.60 -1.76
C PHE A 136 -29.09 6.65 -1.16
N ARG A 137 -29.21 6.62 0.17
CA ARG A 137 -30.49 6.72 0.88
C ARG A 137 -30.84 8.14 1.30
N CYS A 138 -29.94 8.85 1.99
CA CYS A 138 -30.22 10.18 2.54
C CYS A 138 -29.45 11.34 1.85
N GLY A 139 -28.54 11.05 0.93
CA GLY A 139 -27.73 12.05 0.25
C GLY A 139 -26.59 12.66 1.07
N GLN A 140 -26.46 12.33 2.36
CA GLN A 140 -25.38 12.84 3.22
C GLN A 140 -24.10 12.02 3.08
N ALA A 141 -22.94 12.65 3.25
CA ALA A 141 -21.65 11.97 3.17
C ALA A 141 -21.29 11.24 4.49
N GLY A 142 -20.26 10.40 4.45
CA GLY A 142 -19.63 9.84 5.65
C GLY A 142 -20.22 8.53 6.20
N HIS A 143 -21.21 7.92 5.54
CA HIS A 143 -21.76 6.61 5.94
C HIS A 143 -22.36 5.84 4.77
N TRP A 144 -22.42 4.52 4.88
CA TRP A 144 -23.03 3.65 3.85
C TRP A 144 -24.55 3.59 3.99
N SER A 145 -25.26 3.28 2.89
CA SER A 145 -26.74 3.17 2.90
C SER A 145 -27.27 2.18 3.95
N VAL A 146 -26.47 1.18 4.31
CA VAL A 146 -26.75 0.20 5.38
C VAL A 146 -26.65 0.81 6.78
N GLU A 147 -25.69 1.71 7.00
CA GLU A 147 -25.45 2.44 8.27
C GLU A 147 -26.29 3.72 8.39
N CYS A 148 -26.95 4.12 7.31
CA CYS A 148 -27.65 5.39 7.18
C CYS A 148 -28.65 5.59 8.32
N PRO A 149 -28.61 6.71 9.06
CA PRO A 149 -29.58 7.02 10.12
C PRO A 149 -31.03 6.97 9.64
N SER A 150 -31.26 7.25 8.36
CA SER A 150 -32.58 7.18 7.70
C SER A 150 -32.94 5.81 7.13
N ASN A 151 -32.12 4.76 7.35
CA ASN A 151 -32.43 3.40 6.91
C ASN A 151 -33.47 2.77 7.86
N PRO A 152 -34.69 2.42 7.40
CA PRO A 152 -35.68 1.76 8.25
C PRO A 152 -35.25 0.32 8.62
N GLU A 153 -34.41 -0.30 7.79
CA GLU A 153 -33.72 -1.56 8.06
C GLU A 153 -32.31 -1.29 8.62
N ARG A 154 -32.07 -0.12 9.21
CA ARG A 154 -30.81 0.16 9.89
C ARG A 154 -30.67 -0.89 10.97
N GLN A 155 -29.90 -1.93 10.68
CA GLN A 155 -29.26 -2.67 11.73
C GLN A 155 -28.51 -1.61 12.51
N GLN A 156 -28.93 -1.34 13.75
CA GLN A 156 -28.09 -0.58 14.66
C GLN A 156 -26.72 -1.23 14.50
N PRO A 157 -25.63 -0.47 14.31
CA PRO A 157 -24.34 -1.09 14.42
C PRO A 157 -24.38 -1.78 15.78
N ARG A 158 -24.44 -3.12 15.78
CA ARG A 158 -23.75 -3.83 16.84
C ARG A 158 -22.39 -3.14 16.77
N PRO A 159 -21.91 -2.48 17.83
CA PRO A 159 -20.49 -2.16 17.85
C PRO A 159 -19.87 -3.48 17.41
N GLN A 160 -19.18 -3.49 16.26
CA GLN A 160 -18.42 -4.68 15.88
C GLN A 160 -17.33 -4.66 16.94
N GLU A 161 -17.66 -5.18 18.11
CA GLU A 161 -16.74 -5.32 19.20
C GLU A 161 -15.67 -6.21 18.60
N ARG A 162 -14.46 -5.64 18.51
CA ARG A 162 -13.30 -6.38 18.04
C ARG A 162 -13.33 -7.73 18.73
N LEU A 163 -13.40 -8.78 17.93
CA LEU A 163 -13.28 -10.12 18.44
C LEU A 163 -11.86 -10.26 19.02
N PRO A 164 -11.71 -11.01 20.12
CA PRO A 164 -10.39 -11.27 20.65
C PRO A 164 -9.56 -12.02 19.61
N ILE A 165 -8.27 -11.69 19.53
CA ILE A 165 -7.32 -12.37 18.64
C ILE A 165 -6.65 -13.58 19.30
N VAL A 166 -7.03 -13.88 20.55
CA VAL A 166 -6.58 -15.07 21.28
C VAL A 166 -7.30 -16.30 20.72
N PRO A 167 -6.60 -17.29 20.14
CA PRO A 167 -7.22 -18.36 19.35
C PRO A 167 -8.33 -19.13 20.06
N GLY A 168 -8.14 -19.49 21.34
CA GLY A 168 -9.15 -20.23 22.11
C GLY A 168 -10.43 -19.40 22.36
N GLN A 169 -10.28 -18.10 22.59
CA GLN A 169 -11.42 -17.20 22.78
C GLN A 169 -12.13 -16.94 21.44
N LEU A 170 -11.35 -16.67 20.39
CA LEU A 170 -11.87 -16.46 19.04
C LEU A 170 -12.62 -17.68 18.52
N ALA A 171 -12.07 -18.88 18.74
CA ALA A 171 -12.71 -20.13 18.33
C ALA A 171 -14.09 -20.32 18.96
N THR A 172 -14.30 -19.78 20.16
CA THR A 172 -15.58 -19.85 20.90
C THR A 172 -16.57 -18.78 20.46
N LEU A 173 -16.10 -17.61 20.02
CA LEU A 173 -16.94 -16.43 19.72
C LEU A 173 -17.24 -16.24 18.23
N GLN A 174 -16.42 -16.80 17.34
CA GLN A 174 -16.62 -16.74 15.90
C GLN A 174 -18.02 -17.24 15.50
N GLN A 175 -18.55 -16.69 14.42
CA GLN A 175 -19.87 -17.05 13.91
C GLN A 175 -19.74 -17.75 12.55
N PRO A 176 -20.61 -18.72 12.25
CA PRO A 176 -20.72 -19.22 10.88
C PRO A 176 -21.21 -18.10 9.97
N ASP A 177 -20.77 -18.12 8.72
CA ASP A 177 -21.36 -17.24 7.73
C ASP A 177 -22.87 -17.55 7.61
N GLY A 178 -23.70 -16.55 7.88
CA GLY A 178 -25.14 -16.70 8.16
C GLY A 178 -25.98 -17.19 6.97
N HIS A 179 -25.37 -17.39 5.81
CA HIS A 179 -26.04 -17.79 4.57
C HIS A 179 -26.05 -19.31 4.35
N ALA A 180 -26.19 -20.09 5.44
CA ALA A 180 -26.11 -21.56 5.50
C ALA A 180 -26.83 -22.36 4.38
N GLU A 181 -27.82 -21.78 3.70
CA GLU A 181 -28.48 -22.40 2.54
C GLU A 181 -27.64 -22.38 1.26
N LEU A 182 -26.80 -21.35 1.03
CA LEU A 182 -25.93 -21.27 -0.15
C LEU A 182 -24.62 -22.07 0.01
N HIS A 183 -24.19 -22.30 1.26
CA HIS A 183 -23.04 -23.19 1.58
C HIS A 183 -23.27 -24.65 1.16
N ARG A 184 -24.51 -25.03 0.83
CA ARG A 184 -24.90 -26.41 0.53
C ARG A 184 -24.90 -26.76 -0.95
N VAL A 185 -24.81 -25.77 -1.84
CA VAL A 185 -24.74 -26.05 -3.28
C VAL A 185 -23.27 -26.23 -3.64
N ASP A 186 -22.83 -27.48 -3.61
CA ASP A 186 -21.59 -27.86 -4.27
C ASP A 186 -21.78 -27.68 -5.78
N VAL A 187 -21.11 -26.68 -6.35
CA VAL A 187 -21.20 -26.37 -7.78
C VAL A 187 -20.43 -27.39 -8.63
N ILE A 188 -19.52 -28.14 -8.01
CA ILE A 188 -18.63 -29.06 -8.73
C ILE A 188 -19.39 -30.22 -9.38
N PRO A 189 -20.31 -30.94 -8.69
CA PRO A 189 -21.16 -31.96 -9.31
C PRO A 189 -22.02 -31.43 -10.46
N LEU A 190 -22.51 -30.19 -10.34
CA LEU A 190 -23.32 -29.56 -11.40
C LEU A 190 -22.47 -29.29 -12.65
N LEU A 191 -21.26 -28.74 -12.47
CA LEU A 191 -20.31 -28.53 -13.56
C LEU A 191 -19.89 -29.85 -14.20
N GLN A 192 -19.61 -30.88 -13.39
CA GLN A 192 -19.29 -32.21 -13.87
C GLN A 192 -20.40 -32.74 -14.79
N ALA A 193 -21.66 -32.71 -14.33
CA ALA A 193 -22.79 -33.15 -15.12
C ALA A 193 -22.94 -32.37 -16.44
N CYS A 194 -22.68 -31.05 -16.44
CA CYS A 194 -22.69 -30.25 -17.67
C CYS A 194 -21.61 -30.66 -18.67
N PHE A 195 -20.38 -30.91 -18.21
CA PHE A 195 -19.28 -31.32 -19.09
C PHE A 195 -19.48 -32.75 -19.61
N GLU A 196 -20.02 -33.64 -18.79
CA GLU A 196 -20.37 -35.01 -19.20
C GLU A 196 -21.52 -35.02 -20.22
N ALA A 197 -22.49 -34.10 -20.11
CA ALA A 197 -23.59 -33.99 -21.05
C ALA A 197 -23.18 -33.42 -22.42
N GLN A 198 -22.12 -32.62 -22.48
CA GLN A 198 -21.63 -31.96 -23.71
C GLN A 198 -20.11 -32.08 -23.86
N PRO A 199 -19.59 -33.30 -24.12
CA PRO A 199 -18.16 -33.51 -24.24
C PRO A 199 -17.61 -32.79 -25.48
N LYS A 200 -16.51 -32.04 -25.30
CA LYS A 200 -15.78 -31.43 -26.41
C LYS A 200 -14.65 -32.35 -26.87
N PRO A 201 -14.51 -32.63 -28.18
CA PRO A 201 -13.42 -33.46 -28.68
C PRO A 201 -12.06 -32.81 -28.36
N HIS A 202 -11.06 -33.65 -28.10
CA HIS A 202 -9.69 -33.23 -27.76
C HIS A 202 -9.57 -32.32 -26.53
N SER A 203 -10.48 -32.46 -25.55
CA SER A 203 -10.43 -31.70 -24.30
C SER A 203 -10.40 -32.62 -23.07
N VAL A 204 -9.72 -32.16 -22.03
CA VAL A 204 -9.73 -32.76 -20.69
C VAL A 204 -10.15 -31.67 -19.71
N VAL A 205 -11.14 -31.97 -18.87
CA VAL A 205 -11.62 -31.07 -17.82
C VAL A 205 -11.15 -31.59 -16.47
N LEU A 206 -10.44 -30.75 -15.71
CA LEU A 206 -10.04 -31.02 -14.34
C LEU A 206 -10.86 -30.12 -13.42
N LEU A 207 -11.66 -30.73 -12.56
CA LEU A 207 -12.44 -30.02 -11.54
C LEU A 207 -11.75 -30.16 -10.17
N SER A 208 -11.91 -29.15 -9.32
CA SER A 208 -11.52 -29.29 -7.91
C SER A 208 -12.39 -30.35 -7.22
N GLY A 209 -12.05 -30.73 -5.99
CA GLY A 209 -13.02 -31.43 -5.14
C GLY A 209 -14.15 -30.48 -4.69
N PRO A 210 -15.10 -30.97 -3.86
CA PRO A 210 -16.27 -30.20 -3.41
C PRO A 210 -15.94 -28.80 -2.89
N VAL A 211 -16.73 -27.79 -3.28
CA VAL A 211 -16.56 -26.39 -2.83
C VAL A 211 -17.92 -25.77 -2.54
N GLY A 212 -18.10 -25.20 -1.35
CA GLY A 212 -19.26 -24.37 -1.04
C GLY A 212 -19.08 -22.97 -1.64
N PHE A 213 -20.00 -22.59 -2.53
CA PHE A 213 -20.00 -21.28 -3.19
C PHE A 213 -20.33 -20.13 -2.21
N GLN A 214 -19.63 -19.01 -2.36
CA GLN A 214 -19.78 -17.81 -1.53
C GLN A 214 -19.92 -16.57 -2.40
N SER A 215 -20.91 -15.72 -2.13
CA SER A 215 -21.13 -14.48 -2.86
C SER A 215 -21.36 -13.32 -1.90
N GLY A 216 -20.62 -12.23 -2.09
CA GLY A 216 -20.86 -10.96 -1.39
C GLY A 216 -21.92 -10.07 -2.06
N ALA A 217 -22.56 -10.54 -3.14
CA ALA A 217 -23.60 -9.75 -3.84
C ALA A 217 -24.83 -9.59 -2.94
N GLY A 218 -25.24 -8.34 -2.70
CA GLY A 218 -26.37 -8.02 -1.81
C GLY A 218 -26.07 -8.13 -0.31
N GLN A 219 -24.80 -8.35 0.07
CA GLN A 219 -24.38 -8.47 1.47
C GLN A 219 -23.65 -7.22 1.98
N ALA A 220 -23.39 -7.14 3.28
CA ALA A 220 -22.72 -6.00 3.92
C ALA A 220 -21.29 -5.76 3.41
N ASP A 221 -20.66 -6.80 2.85
CA ASP A 221 -19.31 -6.78 2.30
C ASP A 221 -19.25 -6.53 0.78
N SER A 222 -20.39 -6.22 0.16
CA SER A 222 -20.46 -5.93 -1.27
C SER A 222 -19.55 -4.77 -1.66
N GLY A 223 -18.68 -5.01 -2.65
CA GLY A 223 -17.72 -4.03 -3.16
C GLY A 223 -16.32 -4.07 -2.52
N TRP A 224 -16.09 -4.87 -1.48
CA TRP A 224 -14.76 -4.97 -0.83
C TRP A 224 -14.41 -6.36 -0.28
N GLY A 225 -15.41 -7.20 0.03
CA GLY A 225 -15.23 -8.49 0.69
C GLY A 225 -14.76 -9.64 -0.19
N CYS A 226 -14.48 -9.42 -1.49
CA CYS A 226 -14.20 -10.51 -2.43
C CYS A 226 -13.01 -11.39 -2.00
N GLY A 227 -11.96 -10.82 -1.42
CA GLY A 227 -10.84 -11.57 -0.86
C GLY A 227 -11.27 -12.52 0.26
N PHE A 228 -12.11 -12.05 1.18
CA PHE A 228 -12.68 -12.88 2.24
C PHE A 228 -13.60 -13.97 1.70
N ARG A 229 -14.42 -13.68 0.68
CA ARG A 229 -15.27 -14.69 0.02
C ARG A 229 -14.43 -15.78 -0.67
N ASN A 230 -13.31 -15.42 -1.28
CA ASN A 230 -12.37 -16.38 -1.83
C ASN A 230 -11.73 -17.26 -0.74
N ILE A 231 -11.35 -16.66 0.40
CA ILE A 231 -10.86 -17.40 1.58
C ILE A 231 -11.93 -18.38 2.07
N GLN A 232 -13.19 -17.95 2.18
CA GLN A 232 -14.31 -18.80 2.59
C GLN A 232 -14.52 -19.98 1.62
N MET A 233 -14.40 -19.77 0.30
CA MET A 233 -14.47 -20.85 -0.70
C MET A 233 -13.30 -21.84 -0.56
N GLN A 234 -12.08 -21.36 -0.34
CA GLN A 234 -10.93 -22.24 -0.10
C GLN A 234 -11.10 -23.02 1.21
N ALA A 235 -11.56 -22.37 2.27
CA ALA A 235 -11.85 -23.03 3.55
C ALA A 235 -12.95 -24.09 3.42
N SER A 236 -14.03 -23.79 2.71
CA SER A 236 -15.13 -24.74 2.49
C SER A 236 -14.63 -26.01 1.81
N HIS A 237 -13.75 -25.85 0.80
CA HIS A 237 -13.11 -26.97 0.14
C HIS A 237 -12.31 -27.86 1.09
N GLN A 238 -11.47 -27.26 1.94
CA GLN A 238 -10.65 -28.01 2.90
C GLN A 238 -11.51 -28.76 3.93
N LEU A 239 -12.61 -28.14 4.40
CA LEU A 239 -13.55 -28.75 5.34
C LEU A 239 -14.33 -29.91 4.71
N LEU A 240 -14.70 -29.80 3.43
CA LEU A 240 -15.47 -30.82 2.71
C LEU A 240 -14.62 -32.01 2.24
N ARG A 241 -13.31 -31.82 2.00
CA ARG A 241 -12.38 -32.88 1.55
C ARG A 241 -12.19 -34.02 2.55
N GLY A 242 -12.61 -33.86 3.81
CA GLY A 242 -12.61 -34.93 4.80
C GLY A 242 -11.25 -35.24 5.44
N ASN A 243 -10.23 -34.38 5.29
CA ASN A 243 -8.99 -34.50 6.05
C ASN A 243 -9.26 -34.13 7.52
N ALA A 244 -9.21 -35.14 8.41
CA ALA A 244 -9.55 -34.97 9.83
C ALA A 244 -8.62 -33.98 10.54
N ASP A 245 -7.33 -33.98 10.23
CA ASP A 245 -6.33 -33.11 10.87
C ASP A 245 -6.57 -31.65 10.49
N VAL A 246 -6.79 -31.38 9.19
CA VAL A 246 -7.10 -30.03 8.70
C VAL A 246 -8.42 -29.54 9.29
N ARG A 247 -9.44 -30.39 9.36
CA ARG A 247 -10.74 -30.03 9.94
C ARG A 247 -10.66 -29.74 11.45
N ALA A 248 -9.78 -30.44 12.16
CA ALA A 248 -9.54 -30.19 13.59
C ALA A 248 -8.71 -28.91 13.84
N ALA A 249 -7.81 -28.56 12.92
CA ALA A 249 -6.96 -27.37 13.05
C ALA A 249 -7.66 -26.08 12.60
N LEU A 250 -8.34 -26.11 11.45
CA LEU A 250 -8.86 -24.91 10.79
C LEU A 250 -9.90 -24.20 11.68
N PHE A 251 -9.67 -22.91 11.93
CA PHE A 251 -10.54 -22.04 12.75
C PHE A 251 -10.88 -22.62 14.13
N GLY A 252 -9.91 -23.27 14.78
CA GLY A 252 -10.12 -23.87 16.10
C GLY A 252 -11.04 -25.09 16.08
N GLY A 253 -11.14 -25.78 14.93
CA GLY A 253 -11.91 -27.01 14.81
C GLY A 253 -13.42 -26.82 14.79
N CYS A 254 -13.90 -25.62 14.45
CA CYS A 254 -15.32 -25.29 14.51
C CYS A 254 -16.18 -26.07 13.51
N GLY A 255 -15.58 -26.61 12.45
CA GLY A 255 -16.25 -27.44 11.46
C GLY A 255 -17.17 -26.68 10.50
N PHE A 256 -17.14 -25.35 10.52
CA PHE A 256 -17.88 -24.48 9.61
C PHE A 256 -16.97 -23.39 9.02
N VAL A 257 -17.47 -22.69 8.02
CA VAL A 257 -16.79 -21.53 7.42
C VAL A 257 -17.17 -20.27 8.20
N PRO A 258 -16.22 -19.56 8.81
CA PRO A 258 -16.53 -18.35 9.60
C PRO A 258 -16.99 -17.18 8.72
N ASP A 259 -17.77 -16.28 9.31
CA ASP A 259 -18.15 -15.01 8.69
C ASP A 259 -16.96 -14.06 8.47
N VAL A 260 -17.17 -12.99 7.70
CA VAL A 260 -16.10 -12.03 7.35
C VAL A 260 -15.48 -11.39 8.59
N ALA A 261 -16.28 -11.06 9.61
CA ALA A 261 -15.78 -10.46 10.85
C ALA A 261 -14.86 -11.41 11.63
N SER A 262 -15.24 -12.70 11.70
CA SER A 262 -14.41 -13.74 12.31
C SER A 262 -13.12 -13.98 11.52
N LEU A 263 -13.17 -13.93 10.18
CA LEU A 263 -11.97 -14.04 9.34
C LEU A 263 -11.01 -12.87 9.52
N GLN A 264 -11.52 -11.64 9.66
CA GLN A 264 -10.70 -10.49 10.00
C GLN A 264 -9.96 -10.68 11.32
N ALA A 265 -10.64 -11.20 12.35
CA ALA A 265 -10.03 -11.47 13.64
C ALA A 265 -8.99 -12.62 13.58
N TRP A 266 -9.27 -13.67 12.81
CA TRP A 266 -8.30 -14.75 12.60
C TRP A 266 -7.06 -14.30 11.82
N LEU A 267 -7.21 -13.37 10.89
CA LEU A 267 -6.09 -12.77 10.17
C LEU A 267 -5.21 -11.92 11.11
N GLU A 268 -5.82 -11.11 11.99
CA GLU A 268 -5.06 -10.37 13.02
C GLU A 268 -4.36 -11.33 14.00
N ALA A 269 -5.00 -12.46 14.36
CA ALA A 269 -4.37 -13.49 15.18
C ALA A 269 -3.16 -14.13 14.47
N ALA A 270 -3.25 -14.37 13.15
CA ALA A 270 -2.14 -14.85 12.35
C ALA A 270 -0.97 -13.86 12.32
N TRP A 271 -1.25 -12.57 12.12
CA TRP A 271 -0.25 -11.51 12.19
C TRP A 271 0.42 -11.43 13.56
N ALA A 272 -0.36 -11.50 14.64
CA ALA A 272 0.16 -11.51 16.01
C ALA A 272 1.03 -12.73 16.32
N ALA A 273 0.80 -13.85 15.63
CA ALA A 273 1.63 -15.05 15.71
C ALA A 273 2.88 -15.01 14.81
N GLY A 274 3.12 -13.90 14.09
CA GLY A 274 4.31 -13.70 13.26
C GLY A 274 4.18 -14.15 11.81
N PHE A 275 2.97 -14.46 11.33
CA PHE A 275 2.73 -14.74 9.92
C PHE A 275 2.59 -13.42 9.15
N ASP A 276 3.28 -13.31 8.01
CA ASP A 276 3.19 -12.15 7.10
C ASP A 276 3.31 -10.76 7.77
N PRO A 277 4.44 -10.46 8.43
CA PRO A 277 4.65 -9.17 9.10
C PRO A 277 4.65 -7.98 8.11
N GLY A 278 5.05 -8.19 6.86
CA GLY A 278 5.01 -7.16 5.81
C GLY A 278 3.56 -6.80 5.44
N GLY A 279 2.71 -7.80 5.22
CA GLY A 279 1.27 -7.59 5.04
C GLY A 279 0.65 -6.91 6.26
N ALA A 280 0.97 -7.36 7.48
CA ALA A 280 0.47 -6.73 8.70
C ALA A 280 0.83 -5.23 8.77
N ALA A 281 2.07 -4.87 8.46
CA ALA A 281 2.53 -3.48 8.45
C ALA A 281 1.79 -2.63 7.40
N MET A 282 1.59 -3.17 6.19
CA MET A 282 0.83 -2.50 5.12
C MET A 282 -0.60 -2.19 5.55
N PHE A 283 -1.21 -3.05 6.38
CA PHE A 283 -2.56 -2.86 6.92
C PHE A 283 -2.60 -2.04 8.22
N GLY A 284 -1.46 -1.56 8.73
CA GLY A 284 -1.38 -0.86 10.02
C GLY A 284 -1.72 -1.78 11.21
N GLY A 285 -1.50 -3.09 11.07
CA GLY A 285 -1.76 -4.11 12.09
C GLY A 285 -3.24 -4.38 12.38
N SER A 286 -4.16 -3.88 11.55
CA SER A 286 -5.59 -3.94 11.83
C SER A 286 -6.43 -4.10 10.57
N VAL A 287 -7.32 -5.09 10.57
CA VAL A 287 -8.32 -5.30 9.52
C VAL A 287 -9.74 -5.49 10.08
N GLN A 288 -9.90 -5.81 11.37
CA GLN A 288 -11.20 -5.88 12.02
C GLN A 288 -11.96 -4.55 11.90
N CYS A 289 -13.27 -4.64 11.74
CA CYS A 289 -14.17 -3.49 11.65
C CYS A 289 -13.84 -2.54 10.48
N SER A 290 -13.09 -3.02 9.49
CA SER A 290 -12.70 -2.25 8.32
C SER A 290 -13.30 -2.84 7.06
N ARG A 291 -13.19 -2.09 5.96
CA ARG A 291 -13.52 -2.54 4.61
C ARG A 291 -12.26 -2.77 3.77
N LYS A 292 -11.11 -2.97 4.42
CA LYS A 292 -9.83 -3.12 3.72
C LYS A 292 -9.89 -4.34 2.81
N TRP A 293 -9.45 -4.14 1.59
CA TRP A 293 -9.37 -5.22 0.61
C TRP A 293 -8.21 -6.13 1.02
N VAL A 294 -8.47 -7.44 1.02
CA VAL A 294 -7.44 -8.46 1.25
C VAL A 294 -7.20 -9.26 -0.02
N GLY A 295 -5.99 -9.79 -0.17
CA GLY A 295 -5.54 -10.49 -1.36
C GLY A 295 -4.98 -11.89 -1.05
N THR A 296 -4.18 -12.37 -2.01
CA THR A 296 -3.59 -13.70 -1.96
C THR A 296 -2.59 -13.86 -0.80
N THR A 297 -1.88 -12.79 -0.43
CA THR A 297 -0.93 -12.76 0.70
C THR A 297 -1.64 -13.05 2.01
N GLU A 298 -2.73 -12.33 2.31
CA GLU A 298 -3.52 -12.53 3.52
C GLU A 298 -4.17 -13.90 3.56
N ALA A 299 -4.68 -14.38 2.42
CA ALA A 299 -5.21 -15.74 2.31
C ALA A 299 -4.15 -16.80 2.63
N ALA A 300 -2.93 -16.64 2.12
CA ALA A 300 -1.83 -17.55 2.41
C ALA A 300 -1.37 -17.46 3.87
N ALA A 301 -1.28 -16.25 4.44
CA ALA A 301 -0.93 -16.04 5.85
C ALA A 301 -1.92 -16.77 6.77
N LEU A 302 -3.22 -16.60 6.51
CA LEU A 302 -4.29 -17.23 7.28
C LEU A 302 -4.26 -18.78 7.14
N LEU A 303 -4.09 -19.32 5.93
CA LEU A 303 -4.00 -20.76 5.73
C LEU A 303 -2.76 -21.36 6.42
N ARG A 304 -1.61 -20.70 6.29
CA ARG A 304 -0.35 -21.14 6.92
C ARG A 304 -0.42 -21.11 8.43
N TYR A 305 -1.12 -20.12 9.00
CA TYR A 305 -1.36 -20.03 10.44
C TYR A 305 -2.08 -21.28 10.99
N PHE A 306 -3.01 -21.86 10.23
CA PHE A 306 -3.66 -23.13 10.58
C PHE A 306 -2.90 -24.39 10.16
N GLY A 307 -1.65 -24.27 9.73
CA GLY A 307 -0.81 -25.39 9.32
C GLY A 307 -1.09 -25.90 7.90
N CYS A 308 -1.91 -25.21 7.11
CA CYS A 308 -2.12 -25.55 5.70
C CYS A 308 -0.92 -25.06 4.87
N ARG A 309 -0.37 -25.93 4.03
CA ARG A 309 0.65 -25.53 3.06
C ARG A 309 0.01 -24.66 1.98
N ALA A 310 0.45 -23.41 1.87
CA ALA A 310 0.08 -22.48 0.82
C ALA A 310 1.34 -21.88 0.19
N GLN A 311 1.36 -21.78 -1.14
CA GLN A 311 2.43 -21.16 -1.92
C GLN A 311 1.85 -20.03 -2.76
N LEU A 312 2.54 -18.90 -2.78
CA LEU A 312 2.24 -17.78 -3.66
C LEU A 312 3.00 -18.00 -4.96
N VAL A 313 2.30 -17.82 -6.08
CA VAL A 313 2.88 -17.84 -7.42
C VAL A 313 2.46 -16.55 -8.09
N GLU A 314 3.44 -15.75 -8.46
CA GLU A 314 3.25 -14.50 -9.17
C GLU A 314 3.48 -14.73 -10.67
N PHE A 315 2.58 -14.21 -11.50
CA PHE A 315 2.68 -14.29 -12.95
C PHE A 315 2.99 -12.89 -13.48
N LEU A 316 4.26 -12.63 -13.76
CA LEU A 316 4.71 -11.36 -14.33
C LEU A 316 4.40 -11.35 -15.83
N GLY A 317 3.51 -10.46 -16.24
CA GLY A 317 3.29 -10.19 -17.66
C GLY A 317 4.43 -9.34 -18.19
N HIS A 318 5.18 -9.83 -19.17
CA HIS A 318 6.00 -8.94 -20.00
C HIS A 318 5.05 -8.15 -20.91
N SER A 319 4.99 -6.84 -20.70
CA SER A 319 4.39 -5.91 -21.65
C SER A 319 5.20 -5.98 -22.95
N TRP A 320 4.52 -6.38 -24.04
CA TRP A 320 5.05 -6.37 -25.40
C TRP A 320 4.88 -4.99 -26.04
#